data_AF-A0A970ANC0-F1
#
_entry.id   AF-A0A970ANC0-F1
#
_cell.length_a   1.000
_cell.length_b   1.000
_cell.length_c   1.000
_cell.angle_alpha   90.00
_cell.angle_beta   90.00
_cell.angle_gamma   90.00
#
_symmetry.space_group_name_H-M   'P 1'
#
loop_
_entity.id
_entity.type
_entity.pdbx_description
1 polymer ?
#
loop_
_entity_poly.entity_id
_entity_poly.type
_entity_poly.pdbx_seq_one_letter_code
_entity_poly.pdbx_strand_id
1 'polypeptide(L)'
;MRQAWELLSEEIAILREQLEMKEISLKKLESFIKEPYRKEQYGGSLTQSIVKVLYNLTRENQVVTAKQVVKEFRKQRSDVNESTIRSTLYQVSRKQKPTVIDVDGQKIPVYVIKNGPTYNIEIANDQQEGFIAKANI
;
A
#
# COMPACT_ATOMS: atom_id res chain seq x y z
N MET A 1 -14.69 -46.27 27.96
CA MET A 1 -14.29 -46.42 26.53
C MET A 1 -15.27 -45.75 25.57
N ARG A 2 -16.59 -46.05 25.60
CA ARG A 2 -17.58 -45.39 24.70
C ARG A 2 -17.69 -43.87 24.90
N GLN A 3 -17.78 -43.39 26.13
CA GLN A 3 -17.91 -41.95 26.43
C GLN A 3 -16.71 -41.11 25.95
N ALA A 4 -15.49 -41.64 26.06
CA ALA A 4 -14.28 -40.97 25.56
C ALA A 4 -14.26 -40.90 24.03
N TRP A 5 -14.84 -41.89 23.36
CA TRP A 5 -15.00 -41.92 21.90
C TRP A 5 -16.05 -40.93 21.41
N GLU A 6 -17.19 -40.83 22.12
CA GLU A 6 -18.24 -39.83 21.83
C GLU A 6 -17.70 -38.41 21.96
N LEU A 7 -17.04 -38.09 23.08
CA LEU A 7 -16.46 -36.77 23.31
C LEU A 7 -15.41 -36.40 22.24
N LEU A 8 -14.53 -37.33 21.88
CA LEU A 8 -13.54 -37.10 20.83
C LEU A 8 -14.19 -36.91 19.45
N SER A 9 -15.25 -37.68 19.16
CA SER A 9 -15.98 -37.56 17.89
C SER A 9 -16.71 -36.22 17.76
N GLU A 10 -17.27 -35.72 18.86
CA GLU A 10 -17.94 -34.43 18.95
C GLU A 10 -16.94 -33.29 18.79
N GLU A 11 -15.77 -33.39 19.44
CA GLU A 11 -14.71 -32.39 19.32
C GLU A 11 -14.11 -32.33 17.90
N ILE A 12 -13.94 -33.49 17.24
CA ILE A 12 -13.53 -33.55 15.83
C ILE A 12 -14.58 -32.89 14.91
N ALA A 13 -15.87 -33.07 15.20
CA ALA A 13 -16.94 -32.45 14.41
C ALA A 13 -16.91 -30.91 14.54
N ILE A 14 -16.76 -30.40 15.77
CA ILE A 14 -16.65 -28.96 16.05
C ILE A 14 -15.42 -28.36 15.38
N LEU A 15 -14.26 -29.03 15.47
CA LEU A 15 -13.03 -28.55 14.85
C LEU A 15 -13.12 -28.51 13.31
N ARG A 16 -13.81 -29.46 12.69
CA ARG A 16 -14.05 -29.45 11.23
C ARG A 16 -14.95 -28.29 10.82
N GLU A 17 -16.00 -28.01 11.59
CA GLU A 17 -16.90 -26.90 11.32
C GLU A 17 -16.18 -25.55 11.46
N GLN A 18 -15.33 -25.39 12.49
CA GLN A 18 -14.49 -24.21 12.66
C GLN A 18 -13.49 -24.02 11.52
N LEU A 19 -12.92 -25.12 11.01
CA LEU A 19 -11.99 -25.08 9.88
C LEU A 19 -12.71 -24.64 8.60
N GLU A 20 -13.88 -25.19 8.31
CA GLU A 20 -14.68 -24.82 7.14
C GLU A 20 -15.10 -23.35 7.18
N MET A 21 -15.53 -22.85 8.36
CA MET A 21 -15.81 -21.43 8.56
C MET A 21 -14.59 -20.54 8.30
N LYS A 22 -13.40 -20.97 8.74
CA LYS A 22 -12.15 -20.24 8.51
C LYS A 22 -11.74 -20.26 7.05
N GLU A 23 -11.86 -21.39 6.35
CA GLU A 23 -11.58 -21.50 4.91
C GLU A 23 -12.52 -20.64 4.07
N ILE A 24 -13.82 -20.60 4.41
CA ILE A 24 -14.78 -19.71 3.76
C ILE A 24 -14.41 -18.25 3.98
N SER A 25 -13.99 -17.90 5.20
CA SER A 25 -13.55 -16.54 5.54
C SER A 25 -12.27 -16.15 4.79
N LEU A 26 -11.33 -17.09 4.66
CA LEU A 26 -10.10 -16.90 3.88
C LEU A 26 -10.42 -16.68 2.41
N LYS A 27 -11.31 -17.50 1.84
CA LYS A 27 -11.74 -17.40 0.44
C LYS A 27 -12.46 -16.09 0.15
N LYS A 28 -13.28 -15.60 1.09
CA LYS A 28 -13.89 -14.26 1.02
C LYS A 28 -12.83 -13.17 1.05
N LEU A 29 -11.86 -13.27 1.95
CA LEU A 29 -10.75 -12.30 2.04
C LEU A 29 -9.90 -12.30 0.76
N GLU A 30 -9.58 -13.46 0.21
CA GLU A 30 -8.92 -13.59 -1.08
C GLU A 30 -9.74 -12.98 -2.22
N SER A 31 -11.08 -13.10 -2.17
CA SER A 31 -11.95 -12.47 -3.18
C SER A 31 -11.92 -10.95 -3.09
N PHE A 32 -11.83 -10.37 -1.90
CA PHE A 32 -11.63 -8.92 -1.71
C PHE A 32 -10.27 -8.45 -2.20
N ILE A 33 -9.23 -9.27 -2.06
CA ILE A 33 -7.88 -8.96 -2.56
C ILE A 33 -7.82 -9.10 -4.09
N LYS A 34 -8.52 -10.08 -4.67
CA LYS A 34 -8.58 -10.33 -6.11
C LYS A 34 -9.54 -9.39 -6.85
N GLU A 35 -10.49 -8.75 -6.15
CA GLU A 35 -11.26 -7.67 -6.73
C GLU A 35 -10.32 -6.49 -7.02
N PRO A 36 -10.09 -6.15 -8.29
CA PRO A 36 -9.07 -5.19 -8.65
C PRO A 36 -9.55 -3.81 -8.24
N TYR A 37 -9.14 -3.33 -7.05
CA TYR A 37 -9.16 -1.92 -6.64
C TYR A 37 -10.33 -1.12 -7.27
N ARG A 38 -11.56 -1.63 -7.16
CA ARG A 38 -12.69 -1.05 -7.89
C ARG A 38 -13.28 0.06 -7.03
N LYS A 39 -12.98 1.30 -7.46
CA LYS A 39 -13.70 2.54 -7.13
C LYS A 39 -13.53 3.10 -5.71
N GLU A 40 -12.31 3.40 -5.31
CA GLU A 40 -12.07 4.77 -4.85
C GLU A 40 -11.79 5.61 -6.10
N GLN A 41 -12.85 6.08 -6.76
CA GLN A 41 -12.73 6.97 -7.91
C GLN A 41 -12.05 8.27 -7.45
N TYR A 42 -10.74 8.36 -7.63
CA TYR A 42 -9.96 9.60 -7.64
C TYR A 42 -10.25 10.58 -6.49
N GLY A 43 -10.34 10.10 -5.25
CA GLY A 43 -10.57 10.96 -4.07
C GLY A 43 -9.43 11.94 -3.72
N GLY A 44 -8.42 12.08 -4.59
CA GLY A 44 -7.26 12.93 -4.37
C GLY A 44 -6.67 13.47 -5.67
N SER A 45 -5.80 14.46 -5.53
CA SER A 45 -5.05 15.05 -6.65
C SER A 45 -4.20 14.00 -7.39
N LEU A 46 -3.91 14.23 -8.68
CA LEU A 46 -3.01 13.38 -9.47
C LEU A 46 -1.69 13.08 -8.75
N THR A 47 -1.16 14.10 -8.06
CA THR A 47 0.04 13.99 -7.23
C THR A 47 -0.13 12.92 -6.14
N GLN A 48 -1.22 12.97 -5.38
CA GLN A 48 -1.50 12.00 -4.32
C GLN A 48 -1.67 10.59 -4.88
N SER A 49 -2.33 10.45 -6.04
CA SER A 49 -2.47 9.14 -6.70
C SER A 49 -1.12 8.56 -7.11
N ILE A 50 -0.23 9.37 -7.71
CA ILE A 50 1.11 8.93 -8.10
C ILE A 50 1.94 8.54 -6.86
N VAL A 51 1.87 9.32 -5.79
CA VAL A 51 2.58 9.02 -4.54
C VAL A 51 2.01 7.78 -3.84
N LYS A 52 0.69 7.55 -3.89
CA LYS A 52 0.05 6.33 -3.38
C LYS A 52 0.54 5.08 -4.12
N VAL A 53 0.69 5.14 -5.45
CA VAL A 53 1.28 4.03 -6.22
C VAL A 53 2.73 3.76 -5.81
N LEU A 54 3.53 4.82 -5.64
CA LEU A 54 4.90 4.67 -5.14
C LEU A 54 4.93 4.07 -3.72
N TYR A 55 4.01 4.48 -2.84
CA TYR A 55 3.89 3.95 -1.48
C TYR A 55 3.61 2.45 -1.49
N ASN A 56 2.64 2.00 -2.28
CA ASN A 56 2.32 0.59 -2.37
C ASN A 56 3.51 -0.23 -2.94
N LEU A 57 4.17 0.29 -3.98
CA LEU A 57 5.34 -0.36 -4.57
C LEU A 57 6.53 -0.47 -3.62
N THR A 58 6.73 0.53 -2.76
CA THR A 58 7.84 0.56 -1.78
C THR A 58 7.60 -0.35 -0.58
N ARG A 59 6.34 -0.71 -0.28
CA ARG A 59 6.02 -1.75 0.71
C ARG A 59 6.41 -3.15 0.26
N GLU A 60 6.30 -3.42 -1.03
CA GLU A 60 6.65 -4.71 -1.63
C GLU A 60 8.14 -4.80 -2.01
N ASN A 61 8.77 -3.66 -2.32
CA ASN A 61 10.15 -3.59 -2.80
C ASN A 61 10.89 -2.45 -2.11
N GLN A 62 12.12 -2.70 -1.63
CA GLN A 62 12.91 -1.68 -0.93
C GLN A 62 13.29 -0.47 -1.81
N VAL A 63 13.30 -0.63 -3.14
CA VAL A 63 13.74 0.40 -4.09
C VAL A 63 12.90 0.37 -5.37
N VAL A 64 12.33 1.51 -5.77
CA VAL A 64 11.38 1.60 -6.89
C VAL A 64 11.85 2.59 -7.96
N THR A 65 11.92 2.16 -9.22
CA THR A 65 12.24 3.05 -10.34
C THR A 65 11.01 3.82 -10.84
N ALA A 66 11.23 4.98 -11.47
CA ALA A 66 10.12 5.71 -12.11
C ALA A 66 9.40 4.86 -13.19
N LYS A 67 10.11 3.95 -13.86
CA LYS A 67 9.51 3.07 -14.87
C LYS A 67 8.52 2.08 -14.23
N GLN A 68 8.83 1.56 -13.04
CA GLN A 68 7.92 0.70 -12.29
C GLN A 68 6.66 1.47 -11.84
N VAL A 69 6.83 2.70 -11.34
CA VAL A 69 5.67 3.56 -10.98
C VAL A 69 4.78 3.81 -12.19
N VAL A 70 5.36 4.17 -13.34
CA VAL A 70 4.60 4.39 -14.59
C VAL A 70 3.83 3.13 -14.99
N LYS A 71 4.48 1.97 -14.93
CA LYS A 71 3.86 0.68 -15.29
C LYS A 71 2.66 0.38 -14.39
N GLU A 72 2.79 0.50 -13.07
CA GLU A 72 1.69 0.25 -12.15
C GLU A 72 0.60 1.31 -12.23
N PHE A 73 0.96 2.58 -12.33
CA PHE A 73 0.00 3.68 -12.45
C PHE A 73 -0.90 3.51 -13.67
N ARG A 74 -0.33 3.08 -14.81
CA ARG A 74 -1.09 2.84 -16.05
C ARG A 74 -2.10 1.69 -15.96
N LYS A 75 -1.95 0.75 -15.02
CA LYS A 75 -2.98 -0.28 -14.78
C LYS A 75 -4.26 0.31 -14.19
N GLN A 76 -4.14 1.45 -13.49
CA GLN A 76 -5.25 2.14 -12.85
C GLN A 76 -5.78 3.28 -13.72
N ARG A 77 -4.88 4.03 -14.37
CA ARG A 77 -5.20 5.26 -15.11
C ARG A 77 -4.30 5.41 -16.34
N SER A 78 -4.89 5.30 -17.54
CA SER A 78 -4.16 5.32 -18.82
C SER A 78 -4.11 6.69 -19.51
N ASP A 79 -4.90 7.68 -19.08
CA ASP A 79 -4.97 9.02 -19.68
C ASP A 79 -3.79 9.93 -19.31
N VAL A 80 -2.94 9.52 -18.38
CA VAL A 80 -1.75 10.29 -17.97
C VAL A 80 -0.51 9.79 -18.73
N ASN A 81 0.14 10.71 -19.41
CA ASN A 81 1.40 10.46 -20.11
C ASN A 81 2.57 10.22 -19.14
N GLU A 82 3.54 9.44 -19.60
CA GLU A 82 4.69 9.02 -18.79
C GLU A 82 5.55 10.21 -18.33
N SER A 83 5.70 11.23 -19.16
CA SER A 83 6.43 12.46 -18.84
C SER A 83 5.83 13.18 -17.63
N THR A 84 4.50 13.25 -17.52
CA THR A 84 3.81 13.89 -16.38
C THR A 84 3.98 13.10 -15.10
N ILE A 85 3.94 11.77 -15.16
CA ILE A 85 4.18 10.91 -13.99
C ILE A 85 5.61 11.13 -13.49
N ARG A 86 6.60 11.09 -14.39
CA ARG A 86 8.01 11.30 -14.06
C ARG A 86 8.29 12.70 -13.53
N SER A 87 7.71 13.74 -14.14
CA SER A 87 7.88 15.13 -13.68
C SER A 87 7.25 15.34 -12.31
N THR A 88 6.10 14.72 -12.05
CA THR A 88 5.45 14.75 -10.74
C THR A 88 6.31 14.08 -9.68
N LEU A 89 6.82 12.87 -9.93
CA LEU A 89 7.75 12.17 -9.03
C LEU A 89 8.98 13.03 -8.71
N TYR A 90 9.55 13.68 -9.72
CA TYR A 90 10.67 14.58 -9.54
C TYR A 90 10.31 15.79 -8.67
N GLN A 91 9.17 16.43 -8.93
CA GLN A 91 8.71 17.59 -8.16
C GLN A 91 8.44 17.23 -6.70
N VAL A 92 7.71 16.14 -6.42
CA VAL A 92 7.40 15.74 -5.05
C VAL A 92 8.64 15.32 -4.28
N SER A 93 9.64 14.73 -4.95
CA SER A 93 10.90 14.36 -4.29
C SER A 93 11.74 15.54 -3.80
N ARG A 94 11.42 16.76 -4.25
CA ARG A 94 12.09 18.00 -3.85
C ARG A 94 11.28 18.83 -2.86
N LYS A 95 10.06 18.40 -2.52
CA LYS A 95 9.22 19.14 -1.58
C LYS A 95 9.71 18.93 -0.15
N GLN A 96 9.80 20.02 0.60
CA GLN A 96 10.07 20.00 2.04
C GLN A 96 8.84 19.62 2.88
N LYS A 97 7.64 19.74 2.31
CA LYS A 97 6.38 19.38 2.98
C LYS A 97 5.96 17.97 2.57
N PRO A 98 5.48 17.14 3.52
CA PRO A 98 5.03 15.79 3.21
C PRO A 98 3.77 15.85 2.34
N THR A 99 3.63 14.87 1.46
CA THR A 99 2.40 14.67 0.68
C THR A 99 1.48 13.77 1.47
N VAL A 100 0.27 14.22 1.78
CA VAL A 100 -0.73 13.40 2.48
C VAL A 100 -1.42 12.49 1.47
N ILE A 101 -1.28 11.18 1.63
CA ILE A 101 -1.97 10.17 0.83
C ILE A 101 -3.05 9.48 1.67
N ASP A 102 -4.10 9.00 1.01
CA ASP A 102 -5.14 8.18 1.64
C ASP A 102 -4.86 6.71 1.35
N VAL A 103 -4.67 5.90 2.39
CA VAL A 103 -4.45 4.45 2.32
C VAL A 103 -5.45 3.79 3.26
N ASP A 104 -6.38 3.01 2.70
CA ASP A 104 -7.40 2.28 3.46
C ASP A 104 -8.21 3.16 4.44
N GLY A 105 -8.51 4.41 4.02
CA GLY A 105 -9.25 5.39 4.83
C GLY A 105 -8.41 6.14 5.87
N GLN A 106 -7.09 5.88 5.92
CA GLN A 106 -6.14 6.60 6.77
C GLN A 106 -5.33 7.61 5.96
N LYS A 107 -5.27 8.85 6.47
CA LYS A 107 -4.43 9.90 5.89
C LYS A 107 -3.01 9.78 6.42
N ILE A 108 -2.08 9.40 5.56
CA ILE A 108 -0.67 9.20 5.90
C ILE A 108 0.17 10.30 5.25
N PRO A 109 0.88 11.14 6.01
CA PRO A 109 1.85 12.08 5.47
C PRO A 109 3.15 11.36 5.08
N VAL A 110 3.58 11.52 3.82
CA VAL A 110 4.79 10.84 3.31
C VAL A 110 5.76 11.80 2.61
N TYR A 111 7.05 11.55 2.80
CA TYR A 111 8.15 12.15 2.06
C TYR A 111 8.59 11.21 0.94
N VAL A 112 8.80 11.78 -0.25
CA VAL A 112 9.34 11.04 -1.39
C VAL A 112 10.83 11.32 -1.47
N ILE A 113 11.64 10.26 -1.43
CA ILE A 113 13.10 10.35 -1.44
C ILE A 113 13.61 9.85 -2.78
N LYS A 114 14.44 10.65 -3.44
CA LYS A 114 15.05 10.28 -4.71
C LYS A 114 16.52 9.91 -4.51
N ASN A 115 16.86 8.66 -4.79
CA ASN A 115 18.21 8.11 -4.74
C ASN A 115 18.63 7.68 -6.16
N GLY A 116 19.25 8.61 -6.90
CA GLY A 116 19.67 8.37 -8.28
C GLY A 116 18.48 8.07 -9.21
N PRO A 117 18.43 6.90 -9.88
CA PRO A 117 17.32 6.51 -10.75
C PRO A 117 16.09 5.97 -9.99
N THR A 118 16.16 5.90 -8.67
CA THR A 118 15.18 5.23 -7.82
C THR A 118 14.53 6.19 -6.84
N TYR A 119 13.35 5.78 -6.36
CA TYR A 119 12.51 6.49 -5.43
C TYR A 119 12.17 5.57 -4.25
N ASN A 120 12.09 6.16 -3.08
CA ASN A 120 11.60 5.54 -1.86
C ASN A 120 10.63 6.48 -1.13
N ILE A 121 9.94 5.98 -0.11
CA ILE A 121 9.08 6.77 0.76
C ILE A 121 9.49 6.63 2.22
N GLU A 122 9.47 7.77 2.93
CA GLU A 122 9.50 7.83 4.38
C GLU A 122 8.17 8.38 4.91
N ILE A 123 7.62 7.74 5.94
CA ILE A 123 6.41 8.22 6.61
C ILE A 123 6.82 9.34 7.56
N ALA A 124 6.17 10.48 7.45
CA ALA A 124 6.42 11.58 8.37
C ALA A 124 5.86 11.21 9.75
N ASN A 125 6.76 10.92 10.68
CA ASN A 125 6.41 10.89 12.11
C ASN A 125 6.48 12.33 12.65
N ASP A 126 5.57 12.69 13.56
CA ASP A 126 5.50 14.03 14.19
C ASP A 126 6.80 14.50 14.88
N GLN A 127 7.83 13.65 14.95
CA GLN A 127 9.14 13.96 15.53
C GLN A 127 10.23 14.35 14.50
N GLN A 128 9.95 14.35 13.19
CA GLN A 128 10.96 14.59 12.15
C GLN A 128 11.00 16.02 11.59
N GLU A 129 10.27 16.99 12.16
CA GLU A 129 10.43 18.41 11.80
C GLU A 129 11.85 18.95 12.10
N GLY A 130 12.66 18.23 12.88
CA GLY A 130 14.01 18.66 13.30
C GLY A 130 15.21 18.12 12.53
N PHE A 131 15.07 17.12 11.65
CA PHE A 131 16.26 16.42 11.10
C PHE A 131 16.81 17.03 9.79
N ILE A 132 15.97 17.70 9.00
CA ILE A 132 16.39 18.26 7.71
C ILE A 132 17.18 19.58 7.89
N ALA A 133 17.10 20.22 9.06
CA ALA A 133 17.81 21.47 9.35
C ALA A 133 19.30 21.29 9.71
N LYS A 134 19.79 20.06 9.95
CA LYS A 134 21.15 19.83 10.46
C LYS A 134 22.13 19.20 9.48
N ALA A 135 21.72 18.91 8.24
CA ALA A 135 22.61 18.36 7.22
C ALA A 135 23.38 19.42 6.41
N ASN A 136 23.30 20.70 6.79
CA ASN A 136 23.92 21.82 6.08
C ASN A 136 24.61 22.81 7.05
N ILE A 137 25.43 22.28 7.96
CA ILE A 137 26.48 23.05 8.66
C ILE A 137 27.82 22.41 8.34
#